data_AF-A0A4V0NEF0-F1
#
_entry.id   AF-A0A4V0NEF0-F1
#
_cell.length_a   1.000
_cell.length_b   1.000
_cell.length_c   1.000
_cell.angle_alpha   90.00
_cell.angle_beta   90.00
_cell.angle_gamma   90.00
#
_symmetry.space_group_name_H-M   'P 1'
#
loop_
_entity.id
_entity.type
_entity.pdbx_description
1 polymer ?
#
loop_
_entity_poly.entity_id
_entity_poly.type
_entity_poly.pdbx_seq_one_letter_code
_entity_poly.pdbx_strand_id
1 'polypeptide(L)'
;MTERRIPPGSNGSSPGLTTSGGAVALAEIGAHHGAGPPVDAPAPLRIISYNVRYFGHGTRGIASTSAAITRIATTLSRLSPLPDLVCLQEVETQSLRSSTMNPRWHPEETQLDRLMTELHAALSRAERRERFVAYYFPAHTYRLTARTNIYTTGLAVIARDTFRIGHHNAERPHDITHRRRVRRLKQTRICAHVSFEHESGQSFDVFNTHLSLPSVFAREFWTGEARMGFGPNQLEEAKVLADFVRRERRSDNFIVVGDFNSLPGSPVDRFLREEGGFVDAFAKVRCLSEIEARAFPTAGFMNLRMHLDHVYSSERLEWLDFAGTHPFGHKGAFAGLSDHVPLIARCRLPGSSG
;
A
#
# COMPACT_ATOMS: atom_id res chain seq x y z
N MET A 1 16.91 14.48 -6.24
CA MET A 1 17.60 14.06 -4.99
C MET A 1 18.14 12.66 -5.26
N THR A 2 19.45 12.47 -5.16
CA THR A 2 20.20 11.31 -5.71
C THR A 2 19.67 9.95 -5.25
N GLU A 3 19.50 9.02 -6.20
CA GLU A 3 19.34 7.58 -5.98
C GLU A 3 20.47 7.09 -5.03
N ARG A 4 20.15 6.76 -3.77
CA ARG A 4 21.13 6.27 -2.80
C ARG A 4 20.98 4.75 -2.67
N ARG A 5 21.79 4.01 -3.44
CA ARG A 5 22.03 2.58 -3.20
C ARG A 5 23.00 2.43 -2.04
N ILE A 6 22.59 1.69 -1.01
CA ILE A 6 23.47 1.29 0.10
C ILE A 6 24.14 -0.04 -0.32
N PRO A 7 25.48 -0.16 -0.28
CA PRO A 7 26.16 -1.39 -0.68
C PRO A 7 26.04 -2.50 0.37
N PRO A 8 25.92 -3.79 -0.02
CA PRO A 8 25.96 -4.90 0.91
C PRO A 8 27.38 -5.13 1.44
N GLY A 9 27.49 -5.31 2.76
CA GLY A 9 28.73 -5.69 3.44
C GLY A 9 29.19 -7.11 3.06
N SER A 10 30.50 -7.28 3.04
CA SER A 10 31.28 -8.42 2.54
C SER A 10 31.15 -9.72 3.35
N ASN A 11 31.31 -10.82 2.62
CA ASN A 11 31.28 -12.25 2.99
C ASN A 11 32.17 -12.69 4.16
N GLY A 12 31.72 -13.74 4.85
CA GLY A 12 32.56 -14.71 5.56
C GLY A 12 32.16 -16.14 5.15
N SER A 13 33.15 -16.99 4.86
CA SER A 13 33.00 -18.28 4.15
C SER A 13 33.17 -19.52 5.05
N SER A 14 32.37 -20.56 4.76
CA SER A 14 32.62 -22.03 4.84
C SER A 14 32.74 -22.73 6.23
N PRO A 15 32.70 -24.09 6.34
CA PRO A 15 32.21 -25.19 5.45
C PRO A 15 31.12 -26.08 6.15
N GLY A 16 30.24 -26.84 5.49
CA GLY A 16 30.47 -28.12 4.81
C GLY A 16 30.33 -29.34 5.76
N LEU A 17 29.20 -30.08 5.73
CA LEU A 17 29.17 -31.52 6.06
C LEU A 17 27.93 -32.22 5.47
N THR A 18 28.20 -33.34 4.81
CA THR A 18 27.31 -34.34 4.22
C THR A 18 26.79 -35.33 5.28
N THR A 19 25.56 -35.85 5.12
CA THR A 19 25.29 -37.31 5.18
C THR A 19 23.88 -37.66 4.67
N SER A 20 23.85 -38.79 3.97
CA SER A 20 22.79 -39.58 3.35
C SER A 20 21.80 -40.25 4.31
N GLY A 21 20.62 -40.60 3.79
CA GLY A 21 20.03 -41.93 4.03
C GLY A 21 18.54 -41.98 4.33
N GLY A 22 17.80 -42.78 3.56
CA GLY A 22 16.64 -43.53 4.06
C GLY A 22 15.27 -43.18 3.48
N ALA A 23 14.95 -43.78 2.34
CA ALA A 23 13.59 -43.90 1.83
C ALA A 23 12.83 -44.99 2.61
N VAL A 24 11.55 -44.76 2.89
CA VAL A 24 10.56 -45.82 3.11
C VAL A 24 9.26 -45.41 2.41
N ALA A 25 8.85 -46.24 1.45
CA ALA A 25 7.61 -46.14 0.71
C ALA A 25 6.43 -46.69 1.53
N LEU A 26 5.29 -46.01 1.46
CA LEU A 26 3.97 -46.58 1.76
C LEU A 26 3.01 -46.14 0.67
N ALA A 27 2.26 -47.11 0.15
CA ALA A 27 1.46 -47.05 -1.06
C ALA A 27 0.05 -46.45 -0.84
N GLU A 28 -0.40 -45.79 -1.91
CA GLU A 28 -1.77 -45.64 -2.45
C GLU A 28 -2.93 -45.23 -1.53
N ILE A 29 -3.54 -44.07 -1.84
CA ILE A 29 -4.97 -43.95 -2.16
C ILE A 29 -5.14 -42.86 -3.23
N GLY A 30 -5.77 -43.21 -4.35
CA GLY A 30 -6.06 -42.31 -5.46
C GLY A 30 -7.11 -41.25 -5.14
N ALA A 31 -6.82 -39.99 -5.49
CA ALA A 31 -7.79 -38.91 -5.63
C ALA A 31 -7.30 -37.91 -6.67
N HIS A 32 -8.08 -37.78 -7.74
CA HIS A 32 -8.12 -36.72 -8.76
C HIS A 32 -6.89 -35.78 -8.86
N HIS A 33 -5.98 -36.10 -9.77
CA HIS A 33 -5.04 -35.13 -10.34
C HIS A 33 -5.81 -34.11 -11.19
N GLY A 34 -6.33 -33.06 -10.56
CA GLY A 34 -6.50 -31.79 -11.25
C GLY A 34 -5.15 -31.37 -11.78
N ALA A 35 -5.06 -31.09 -13.08
CA ALA A 35 -3.85 -30.60 -13.71
C ALA A 35 -3.28 -29.45 -12.87
N GLY A 36 -2.09 -29.65 -12.31
CA GLY A 36 -1.37 -28.58 -11.61
C GLY A 36 -1.18 -27.39 -12.55
N PRO A 37 -1.05 -26.16 -12.03
CA PRO A 37 -0.75 -25.02 -12.87
C PRO A 37 0.49 -25.32 -13.72
N PRO A 38 0.51 -24.91 -15.00
CA PRO A 38 1.65 -25.13 -15.87
C PRO A 38 2.93 -24.62 -15.18
N VAL A 39 3.99 -25.41 -15.28
CA VAL A 39 5.29 -25.23 -14.59
C VAL A 39 5.95 -23.86 -14.91
N ASP A 40 5.44 -23.15 -15.91
CA ASP A 40 5.95 -21.87 -16.41
C ASP A 40 5.05 -20.65 -16.11
N ALA A 41 3.97 -20.79 -15.34
CA ALA A 41 3.15 -19.63 -14.99
C ALA A 41 3.94 -18.68 -14.04
N PRO A 42 4.10 -17.39 -14.37
CA PRO A 42 4.83 -16.46 -13.52
C PRO A 42 4.22 -16.39 -12.12
N ALA A 43 5.08 -16.29 -11.11
CA ALA A 43 4.66 -16.22 -9.72
C ALA A 43 3.65 -15.07 -9.52
N PRO A 44 2.55 -15.28 -8.76
CA PRO A 44 1.61 -14.20 -8.49
C PRO A 44 2.25 -13.05 -7.72
N LEU A 45 1.96 -11.82 -8.13
CA LEU A 45 2.28 -10.61 -7.39
C LEU A 45 1.49 -10.55 -6.10
N ARG A 46 2.15 -10.28 -4.97
CA ARG A 46 1.54 -9.96 -3.68
C ARG A 46 1.70 -8.48 -3.36
N ILE A 47 0.58 -7.76 -3.35
CA ILE A 47 0.53 -6.31 -3.14
C ILE A 47 -0.16 -6.01 -1.81
N ILE A 48 0.37 -5.05 -1.07
CA ILE A 48 -0.21 -4.53 0.17
C ILE A 48 -0.52 -3.05 -0.01
N SER A 49 -1.74 -2.63 0.29
CA SER A 49 -2.08 -1.21 0.51
C SER A 49 -2.35 -0.99 1.99
N TYR A 50 -1.71 0.01 2.59
CA TYR A 50 -1.82 0.24 4.02
C TYR A 50 -1.63 1.69 4.47
N ASN A 51 -2.69 2.28 5.03
CA ASN A 51 -2.58 3.54 5.75
C ASN A 51 -1.99 3.27 7.14
N VAL A 52 -0.76 3.72 7.37
CA VAL A 52 0.01 3.45 8.59
C VAL A 52 -0.22 4.47 9.70
N ARG A 53 -1.02 5.52 9.43
CA ARG A 53 -1.30 6.62 10.36
C ARG A 53 -0.04 7.17 11.03
N TYR A 54 0.97 7.51 10.24
CA TYR A 54 2.26 8.04 10.70
C TYR A 54 3.00 7.11 11.68
N PHE A 55 2.66 5.82 11.69
CA PHE A 55 3.11 4.81 12.67
C PHE A 55 2.81 5.22 14.13
N GLY A 56 1.72 5.97 14.33
CA GLY A 56 1.38 6.62 15.60
C GLY A 56 0.10 6.13 16.26
N HIS A 57 -0.51 5.03 15.81
CA HIS A 57 -1.85 4.63 16.27
C HIS A 57 -1.97 4.48 17.80
N GLY A 58 -0.98 3.86 18.46
CA GLY A 58 -0.96 3.73 19.93
C GLY A 58 -0.92 5.06 20.69
N THR A 59 -0.47 6.14 20.04
CA THR A 59 -0.48 7.51 20.57
C THR A 59 -1.63 8.34 19.98
N ARG A 60 -2.63 7.68 19.37
CA ARG A 60 -3.74 8.32 18.63
C ARG A 60 -3.29 9.22 17.46
N GLY A 61 -2.11 8.94 16.90
CA GLY A 61 -1.49 9.72 15.82
C GLY A 61 -0.74 10.97 16.31
N ILE A 62 -0.46 11.07 17.62
CA ILE A 62 0.23 12.22 18.21
C ILE A 62 1.75 12.11 18.02
N ALA A 63 2.31 10.90 18.08
CA ALA A 63 3.74 10.64 17.90
C ALA A 63 3.97 9.27 17.28
N SER A 64 4.86 9.21 16.30
CA SER A 64 5.39 7.96 15.76
C SER A 64 6.29 7.31 16.81
N THR A 65 6.15 5.99 17.02
CA THR A 65 7.00 5.26 17.97
C THR A 65 7.86 4.25 17.22
N SER A 66 9.15 4.13 17.60
CA SER A 66 10.02 3.09 17.03
C SER A 66 9.41 1.70 17.22
N ALA A 67 8.73 1.47 18.34
CA ALA A 67 8.00 0.22 18.58
C ALA A 67 6.92 -0.07 17.52
N ALA A 68 6.14 0.92 17.09
CA ALA A 68 5.13 0.73 16.05
C ALA A 68 5.77 0.42 14.68
N ILE A 69 6.84 1.14 14.32
CA ILE A 69 7.60 0.90 13.08
C ILE A 69 8.20 -0.52 13.10
N THR A 70 8.90 -0.90 14.18
CA THR A 70 9.49 -2.24 14.35
C THR A 70 8.43 -3.34 14.30
N ARG A 71 7.25 -3.12 14.90
CA ARG A 71 6.14 -4.09 14.84
C ARG A 71 5.62 -4.27 13.42
N ILE A 72 5.38 -3.19 12.68
CA ILE A 72 4.94 -3.26 11.27
C ILE A 72 6.01 -3.95 10.41
N ALA A 73 7.28 -3.57 10.54
CA ALA A 73 8.40 -4.20 9.85
C ALA A 73 8.49 -5.71 10.13
N THR A 74 8.39 -6.10 11.40
CA THR A 74 8.42 -7.51 11.82
C THR A 74 7.19 -8.28 11.32
N THR A 75 6.01 -7.65 11.30
CA THR A 75 4.80 -8.28 10.73
C THR A 75 4.96 -8.51 9.23
N LEU A 76 5.47 -7.51 8.48
CA LEU A 76 5.72 -7.63 7.05
C LEU A 76 6.73 -8.74 6.73
N SER A 77 7.82 -8.84 7.50
CA SER A 77 8.87 -9.86 7.28
C SER A 77 8.42 -11.29 7.59
N ARG A 78 7.30 -11.46 8.30
CA ARG A 78 6.72 -12.76 8.68
C ARG A 78 5.64 -13.24 7.70
N LEU A 79 5.25 -12.42 6.74
CA LEU A 79 4.28 -12.84 5.73
C LEU A 79 4.86 -13.95 4.86
N SER A 80 4.03 -14.93 4.54
CA SER A 80 4.38 -16.04 3.65
C SER A 80 3.24 -16.24 2.64
N PRO A 81 3.49 -16.05 1.33
CA PRO A 81 4.71 -15.45 0.75
C PRO A 81 4.91 -13.99 1.20
N LEU A 82 6.16 -13.51 1.14
CA LEU A 82 6.50 -12.11 1.38
C LEU A 82 5.83 -11.21 0.32
N PRO A 83 5.50 -9.94 0.67
CA PRO A 83 4.97 -9.01 -0.31
C PRO A 83 6.01 -8.70 -1.39
N ASP A 84 5.52 -8.45 -2.60
CA ASP A 84 6.34 -7.91 -3.68
C ASP A 84 6.27 -6.38 -3.70
N LEU A 85 5.12 -5.83 -3.31
CA LEU A 85 4.84 -4.40 -3.23
C LEU A 85 4.09 -4.04 -1.96
N VAL A 86 4.48 -2.93 -1.34
CA VAL A 86 3.79 -2.32 -0.20
C VAL A 86 3.59 -0.83 -0.47
N CYS A 87 2.35 -0.42 -0.64
CA CYS A 87 1.92 0.96 -0.84
C CYS A 87 1.43 1.53 0.48
N LEU A 88 2.11 2.57 0.96
CA LEU A 88 1.83 3.17 2.26
C LEU A 88 1.21 4.55 2.09
N GLN A 89 0.21 4.87 2.91
CA GLN A 89 -0.35 6.21 3.08
C GLN A 89 -0.01 6.75 4.47
N GLU A 90 -0.02 8.08 4.61
CA GLU A 90 0.32 8.78 5.86
C GLU A 90 1.74 8.49 6.36
N VAL A 91 2.73 8.62 5.47
CA VAL A 91 4.16 8.50 5.81
C VAL A 91 4.78 9.89 5.98
N GLU A 92 5.37 10.17 7.15
CA GLU A 92 6.07 11.44 7.39
C GLU A 92 7.58 11.33 7.06
N THR A 93 8.14 12.39 6.51
CA THR A 93 9.60 12.57 6.44
C THR A 93 10.14 13.20 7.71
N GLN A 94 9.53 14.30 8.15
CA GLN A 94 10.01 15.05 9.31
C GLN A 94 8.84 15.68 10.06
N SER A 95 8.78 15.48 11.38
CA SER A 95 7.86 16.22 12.24
C SER A 95 8.49 16.48 13.60
N LEU A 96 8.04 17.55 14.26
CA LEU A 96 8.34 17.77 15.68
C LEU A 96 7.85 16.59 16.53
N ARG A 97 6.77 15.93 16.08
CA ARG A 97 6.15 14.73 16.65
C ARG A 97 7.01 13.48 16.55
N SER A 98 7.84 13.36 15.51
CA SER A 98 8.77 12.23 15.35
C SER A 98 10.08 12.43 16.10
N SER A 99 10.54 13.68 16.29
CA SER A 99 11.79 14.00 17.01
C SER A 99 11.73 13.93 18.53
N THR A 100 10.54 14.07 19.14
CA THR A 100 10.43 14.20 20.60
C THR A 100 10.46 12.87 21.37
N MET A 101 10.23 11.73 20.71
CA MET A 101 10.11 10.43 21.41
C MET A 101 11.11 9.35 20.96
N ASN A 102 11.86 9.54 19.87
CA ASN A 102 12.92 8.60 19.46
C ASN A 102 14.22 9.35 19.19
N PRO A 103 15.36 8.92 19.77
CA PRO A 103 16.66 9.37 19.33
C PRO A 103 16.84 8.95 17.87
N ARG A 104 16.94 9.94 16.97
CA ARG A 104 17.26 9.70 15.57
C ARG A 104 18.69 9.18 15.46
N TRP A 105 18.93 8.29 14.51
CA TRP A 105 20.29 7.83 14.19
C TRP A 105 21.08 8.93 13.49
N HIS A 106 20.39 9.76 12.69
CA HIS A 106 20.92 11.00 12.14
C HIS A 106 19.83 12.07 12.03
N PRO A 107 20.17 13.37 12.01
CA PRO A 107 19.20 14.47 12.02
C PRO A 107 18.14 14.43 10.91
N GLU A 108 18.51 13.84 9.76
CA GLU A 108 17.68 13.76 8.54
C GLU A 108 16.86 12.45 8.42
N GLU A 109 16.95 11.51 9.36
CA GLU A 109 16.26 10.20 9.29
C GLU A 109 14.74 10.38 9.17
N THR A 110 14.15 9.78 8.13
CA THR A 110 12.71 9.79 7.90
C THR A 110 12.02 8.55 8.50
N GLN A 111 10.69 8.58 8.64
CA GLN A 111 9.96 7.37 9.08
C GLN A 111 10.14 6.20 8.11
N LEU A 112 10.25 6.51 6.80
CA LEU A 112 10.48 5.50 5.78
C LEU A 112 11.87 4.89 5.89
N ASP A 113 12.92 5.69 6.12
CA ASP A 113 14.28 5.19 6.33
C ASP A 113 14.33 4.25 7.54
N ARG A 114 13.65 4.65 8.63
CA ARG A 114 13.53 3.82 9.82
C ARG A 114 12.80 2.52 9.52
N LEU A 115 11.66 2.57 8.83
CA LEU A 115 10.90 1.39 8.44
C LEU A 115 11.75 0.43 7.59
N MET A 116 12.48 0.96 6.61
CA MET A 116 13.34 0.16 5.73
C MET A 116 14.47 -0.51 6.50
N THR A 117 15.12 0.23 7.40
CA THR A 117 16.15 -0.32 8.30
C THR A 117 15.60 -1.47 9.16
N GLU A 118 14.44 -1.26 9.80
CA GLU A 118 13.80 -2.26 10.65
C GLU A 118 13.30 -3.47 9.82
N LEU A 119 12.82 -3.24 8.60
CA LEU A 119 12.37 -4.30 7.70
C LEU A 119 13.53 -5.18 7.26
N HIS A 120 14.65 -4.61 6.81
CA HIS A 120 15.84 -5.38 6.44
C HIS A 120 16.43 -6.13 7.63
N ALA A 121 16.45 -5.51 8.82
CA ALA A 121 16.87 -6.19 10.05
C ALA A 121 15.92 -7.35 10.43
N ALA A 122 14.60 -7.18 10.25
CA ALA A 122 13.62 -8.24 10.50
C ALA A 122 13.70 -9.38 9.48
N LEU A 123 13.97 -9.09 8.21
CA LEU A 123 14.21 -10.09 7.16
C LEU A 123 15.48 -10.88 7.43
N SER A 124 16.59 -10.22 7.77
CA SER A 124 17.86 -10.87 8.11
C SER A 124 17.71 -11.80 9.32
N ARG A 125 17.02 -11.36 10.38
CA ARG A 125 16.72 -12.21 11.55
C ARG A 125 15.81 -13.41 11.22
N ALA A 126 14.98 -13.30 10.19
CA ALA A 126 14.12 -14.37 9.69
C ALA A 126 14.80 -15.21 8.59
N GLU A 127 16.10 -15.00 8.35
CA GLU A 127 16.90 -15.67 7.31
C GLU A 127 16.28 -15.54 5.91
N ARG A 128 15.59 -14.42 5.66
CA ARG A 128 15.02 -14.05 4.37
C ARG A 128 16.08 -13.30 3.56
N ARG A 129 16.23 -13.67 2.29
CA ARG A 129 17.26 -13.10 1.38
C ARG A 129 16.72 -11.94 0.55
N GLU A 130 15.41 -11.80 0.50
CA GLU A 130 14.70 -10.77 -0.22
C GLU A 130 15.13 -9.38 0.25
N ARG A 131 15.30 -8.47 -0.71
CA ARG A 131 15.63 -7.07 -0.45
C ARG A 131 14.55 -6.19 -1.03
N PHE A 132 14.42 -5.02 -0.42
CA PHE A 132 13.40 -4.04 -0.78
C PHE A 132 14.03 -2.68 -1.01
N VAL A 133 13.50 -1.96 -1.99
CA VAL A 133 13.75 -0.55 -2.26
C VAL A 133 12.49 0.25 -1.97
N ALA A 134 12.63 1.53 -1.67
CA ALA A 134 11.49 2.39 -1.34
C ALA A 134 11.53 3.72 -2.08
N TYR A 135 10.34 4.19 -2.46
CA TYR A 135 10.10 5.46 -3.12
C TYR A 135 9.19 6.30 -2.23
N TYR A 136 9.62 7.51 -1.89
CA TYR A 136 8.83 8.46 -1.13
C TYR A 136 8.25 9.56 -2.02
N PHE A 137 6.99 9.90 -1.79
CA PHE A 137 6.25 10.89 -2.56
C PHE A 137 5.73 11.96 -1.58
N PRO A 138 6.36 13.13 -1.50
CA PRO A 138 5.94 14.19 -0.59
C PRO A 138 4.59 14.78 -1.02
N ALA A 139 3.60 14.78 -0.13
CA ALA A 139 2.29 15.34 -0.41
C ALA A 139 2.16 16.78 0.11
N HIS A 140 2.49 17.00 1.38
CA HIS A 140 2.33 18.30 2.00
C HIS A 140 3.31 18.51 3.16
N THR A 141 3.71 19.77 3.36
CA THR A 141 4.58 20.19 4.46
C THR A 141 3.89 21.32 5.21
N TYR A 142 3.51 21.08 6.47
CA TYR A 142 3.05 22.14 7.36
C TYR A 142 4.26 22.78 8.02
N ARG A 143 4.45 24.09 7.80
CA ARG A 143 5.58 24.86 8.33
C ARG A 143 5.14 25.81 9.43
N LEU A 144 5.87 25.81 10.56
CA LEU A 144 5.73 26.82 11.61
C LEU A 144 6.53 28.07 11.25
N THR A 145 7.72 27.88 10.68
CA THR A 145 8.61 28.95 10.20
C THR A 145 9.22 28.53 8.86
N ALA A 146 9.93 29.45 8.18
CA ALA A 146 10.68 29.12 6.97
C ALA A 146 11.70 27.97 7.15
N ARG A 147 12.13 27.69 8.40
CA ARG A 147 13.13 26.68 8.74
C ARG A 147 12.58 25.54 9.61
N THR A 148 11.30 25.56 9.98
CA THR A 148 10.72 24.59 10.93
C THR A 148 9.43 23.99 10.40
N ASN A 149 9.44 22.69 10.13
CA ASN A 149 8.25 21.92 9.77
C ASN A 149 7.53 21.45 11.05
N ILE A 150 6.21 21.65 11.15
CA ILE A 150 5.38 21.07 12.22
C ILE A 150 5.23 19.57 11.96
N TYR A 151 4.78 19.21 10.76
CA TYR A 151 4.75 17.83 10.26
C TYR A 151 4.65 17.80 8.73
N THR A 152 5.00 16.65 8.16
CA THR A 152 4.91 16.34 6.73
C THR A 152 3.99 15.16 6.52
N THR A 153 3.34 15.07 5.38
CA THR A 153 2.58 13.89 4.96
C THR A 153 2.98 13.50 3.55
N GLY A 154 2.95 12.21 3.25
CA GLY A 154 3.35 11.66 1.97
C GLY A 154 2.88 10.23 1.80
N LEU A 155 3.18 9.70 0.62
CA LEU A 155 2.94 8.31 0.25
C LEU A 155 4.29 7.61 0.09
N ALA A 156 4.30 6.28 0.22
CA ALA A 156 5.46 5.49 -0.14
C ALA A 156 5.07 4.26 -0.96
N VAL A 157 5.99 3.81 -1.81
CA VAL A 157 5.93 2.52 -2.50
C VAL A 157 7.22 1.77 -2.17
N ILE A 158 7.09 0.63 -1.51
CA ILE A 158 8.19 -0.28 -1.20
C ILE A 158 8.05 -1.47 -2.16
N ALA A 159 9.11 -1.82 -2.87
CA ALA A 159 9.11 -2.87 -3.89
C ALA A 159 10.29 -3.82 -3.67
N ARG A 160 10.15 -5.09 -4.07
CA ARG A 160 11.31 -5.98 -4.19
C ARG A 160 12.34 -5.38 -5.14
N ASP A 161 13.61 -5.56 -4.81
CA ASP A 161 14.73 -5.07 -5.64
C ASP A 161 14.93 -5.87 -6.94
N THR A 162 14.21 -6.99 -7.09
CA THR A 162 14.17 -7.78 -8.32
C THR A 162 13.33 -7.11 -9.42
N PHE A 163 12.48 -6.14 -9.07
CA PHE A 163 11.74 -5.38 -10.07
C PHE A 163 12.64 -4.33 -10.71
N ARG A 164 12.63 -4.28 -12.04
CA ARG A 164 13.25 -3.17 -12.75
C ARG A 164 12.28 -1.99 -12.73
N ILE A 165 12.76 -0.84 -12.25
CA ILE A 165 11.96 0.37 -12.24
C ILE A 165 12.05 1.05 -13.60
N GLY A 166 10.89 1.38 -14.17
CA GLY A 166 10.77 2.15 -15.40
C GLY A 166 10.70 3.65 -15.13
N HIS A 167 9.48 4.16 -14.92
CA HIS A 167 9.18 5.55 -14.66
C HIS A 167 8.60 5.74 -13.26
N HIS A 168 8.83 6.89 -12.64
CA HIS A 168 8.11 7.28 -11.42
C HIS A 168 8.00 8.79 -11.28
N ASN A 169 7.02 9.27 -10.51
CA ASN A 169 6.81 10.69 -10.24
C ASN A 169 7.28 11.15 -8.85
N ALA A 170 8.18 10.42 -8.17
CA ALA A 170 8.62 10.70 -6.79
C ALA A 170 9.10 12.13 -6.54
N GLU A 171 9.83 12.73 -7.50
CA GLU A 171 10.34 14.10 -7.38
C GLU A 171 9.26 15.17 -7.57
N ARG A 172 8.18 14.83 -8.29
CA ARG A 172 7.06 15.74 -8.54
C ARG A 172 5.73 14.97 -8.55
N PRO A 173 5.25 14.53 -7.36
CA PRO A 173 4.02 13.75 -7.29
C PRO A 173 2.83 14.54 -7.84
N HIS A 174 1.88 13.84 -8.45
CA HIS A 174 0.75 14.50 -9.10
C HIS A 174 -0.24 15.00 -8.06
N ASP A 175 -0.51 16.31 -8.05
CA ASP A 175 -1.49 16.92 -7.16
C ASP A 175 -2.92 16.67 -7.66
N ILE A 176 -3.72 15.98 -6.86
CA ILE A 176 -5.13 15.69 -7.19
C ILE A 176 -6.10 16.61 -6.43
N THR A 177 -5.61 17.45 -5.51
CA THR A 177 -6.45 18.14 -4.53
C THR A 177 -7.44 19.13 -5.15
N HIS A 178 -8.72 19.01 -4.80
CA HIS A 178 -9.72 20.01 -5.17
C HIS A 178 -9.70 21.22 -4.20
N ARG A 179 -9.37 22.43 -4.71
CA ARG A 179 -9.14 23.66 -3.89
C ARG A 179 -9.99 24.88 -4.28
N ARG A 180 -11.27 24.72 -4.63
CA ARG A 180 -12.11 25.81 -5.19
C ARG A 180 -12.17 27.12 -4.38
N ARG A 181 -11.94 27.12 -3.04
CA ARG A 181 -12.00 28.34 -2.19
C ARG A 181 -10.98 28.44 -1.04
N VAL A 182 -10.21 27.39 -0.72
CA VAL A 182 -9.33 27.34 0.47
C VAL A 182 -7.90 26.91 0.09
N ARG A 183 -7.32 27.61 -0.88
CA ARG A 183 -6.07 27.21 -1.56
C ARG A 183 -4.86 26.98 -0.63
N ARG A 184 -4.77 27.66 0.52
CA ARG A 184 -3.58 27.65 1.39
C ARG A 184 -3.73 26.87 2.71
N LEU A 185 -4.93 26.40 3.06
CA LEU A 185 -5.17 25.70 4.33
C LEU A 185 -5.43 24.20 4.14
N LYS A 186 -5.95 23.80 2.96
CA LYS A 186 -6.27 22.40 2.69
C LYS A 186 -4.99 21.59 2.48
N GLN A 187 -4.86 20.50 3.21
CA GLN A 187 -3.83 19.50 3.01
C GLN A 187 -3.83 19.03 1.56
N THR A 188 -2.65 19.01 0.95
CA THR A 188 -2.49 18.52 -0.43
C THR A 188 -2.61 17.00 -0.46
N ARG A 189 -3.43 16.51 -1.38
CA ARG A 189 -3.60 15.11 -1.75
C ARG A 189 -2.89 14.88 -3.08
N ILE A 190 -2.20 13.75 -3.19
CA ILE A 190 -1.39 13.40 -4.35
C ILE A 190 -1.71 12.00 -4.83
N CYS A 191 -1.36 11.73 -6.08
CA CYS A 191 -1.21 10.38 -6.62
C CYS A 191 0.28 10.12 -6.92
N ALA A 192 0.82 9.12 -6.23
CA ALA A 192 2.15 8.57 -6.47
C ALA A 192 2.07 7.51 -7.58
N HIS A 193 3.06 7.49 -8.46
CA HIS A 193 3.14 6.55 -9.58
C HIS A 193 4.54 5.96 -9.69
N VAL A 194 4.58 4.64 -9.88
CA VAL A 194 5.79 3.89 -10.27
C VAL A 194 5.39 2.85 -11.32
N SER A 195 6.14 2.76 -12.41
CA SER A 195 6.07 1.65 -13.36
C SER A 195 7.21 0.67 -13.10
N PHE A 196 6.88 -0.61 -13.18
CA PHE A 196 7.77 -1.73 -12.94
C PHE A 196 7.78 -2.67 -14.14
N GLU A 197 8.89 -3.37 -14.31
CA GLU A 197 9.01 -4.56 -15.14
C GLU A 197 9.26 -5.76 -14.20
N HIS A 198 8.34 -6.72 -14.26
CA HIS A 198 8.39 -7.97 -13.51
C HIS A 198 9.46 -8.90 -14.12
N GLU A 199 9.97 -9.85 -13.34
CA GLU A 199 10.97 -10.83 -13.82
C GLU A 199 10.47 -11.70 -14.99
N SER A 200 9.15 -11.78 -15.17
CA SER A 200 8.53 -12.42 -16.33
C SER A 200 8.55 -11.58 -17.62
N GLY A 201 9.18 -10.39 -17.60
CA GLY A 201 9.22 -9.44 -18.72
C GLY A 201 7.95 -8.60 -18.90
N GLN A 202 6.93 -8.80 -18.05
CA GLN A 202 5.68 -8.04 -18.11
C GLN A 202 5.81 -6.73 -17.35
N SER A 203 5.39 -5.63 -17.97
CA SER A 203 5.33 -4.32 -17.32
C SER A 203 4.00 -4.08 -16.65
N PHE A 204 4.02 -3.36 -15.54
CA PHE A 204 2.82 -2.91 -14.84
C PHE A 204 3.04 -1.61 -14.08
N ASP A 205 1.97 -0.87 -13.83
CA ASP A 205 1.98 0.41 -13.13
C ASP A 205 1.26 0.30 -11.79
N VAL A 206 1.83 0.97 -10.79
CA VAL A 206 1.22 1.12 -9.47
C VAL A 206 0.97 2.59 -9.20
N PHE A 207 -0.28 2.91 -8.89
CA PHE A 207 -0.72 4.21 -8.45
C PHE A 207 -1.14 4.12 -6.99
N ASN A 208 -0.48 4.87 -6.13
CA ASN A 208 -0.83 4.97 -4.70
C ASN A 208 -1.43 6.35 -4.43
N THR A 209 -2.56 6.41 -3.74
CA THR A 209 -3.26 7.68 -3.46
C THR A 209 -3.79 7.75 -2.03
N HIS A 210 -4.13 8.96 -1.60
CA HIS A 210 -4.89 9.19 -0.38
C HIS A 210 -5.82 10.39 -0.60
N LEU A 211 -7.10 10.14 -0.86
CA LEU A 211 -8.09 11.20 -1.14
C LEU A 211 -8.43 12.00 0.12
N SER A 212 -9.01 13.18 -0.07
CA SER A 212 -9.46 13.98 1.06
C SER A 212 -10.62 13.33 1.79
N LEU A 213 -10.74 13.64 3.08
CA LEU A 213 -12.02 13.53 3.76
C LEU A 213 -13.10 14.38 3.06
N PRO A 214 -14.38 14.02 3.15
CA PRO A 214 -15.48 14.89 2.75
C PRO A 214 -15.36 16.25 3.46
N SER A 215 -15.70 17.32 2.75
CA SER A 215 -15.71 18.65 3.37
C SER A 215 -16.68 18.67 4.57
N VAL A 216 -16.20 19.08 5.75
CA VAL A 216 -17.02 19.24 6.96
C VAL A 216 -18.15 20.27 6.79
N PHE A 217 -18.18 21.04 5.70
CA PHE A 217 -19.25 21.99 5.39
C PHE A 217 -20.25 21.44 4.35
N ALA A 218 -20.05 20.22 3.84
CA ALA A 218 -21.01 19.55 2.96
C ALA A 218 -22.18 19.03 3.81
N ARG A 219 -23.42 19.35 3.42
CA ARG A 219 -24.63 18.93 4.14
C ARG A 219 -24.70 17.40 4.25
N GLU A 220 -24.28 16.73 3.19
CA GLU A 220 -24.21 15.27 3.02
C GLU A 220 -23.35 14.59 4.10
N PHE A 221 -22.34 15.28 4.64
CA PHE A 221 -21.51 14.77 5.73
C PHE A 221 -22.25 14.72 7.07
N TRP A 222 -23.23 15.59 7.30
CA TRP A 222 -23.94 15.67 8.58
C TRP A 222 -25.31 14.98 8.55
N THR A 223 -25.92 14.85 7.38
CA THR A 223 -27.33 14.44 7.25
C THR A 223 -27.55 13.01 6.74
N GLY A 224 -26.50 12.26 6.39
CA GLY A 224 -26.62 10.88 5.88
C GLY A 224 -25.82 9.85 6.70
N GLU A 225 -26.26 8.59 6.65
CA GLU A 225 -25.52 7.45 7.21
C GLU A 225 -24.26 7.12 6.39
N ALA A 226 -24.24 7.46 5.09
CA ALA A 226 -23.11 7.26 4.18
C ALA A 226 -22.38 8.59 3.88
N ARG A 227 -21.42 8.95 4.74
CA ARG A 227 -20.75 10.27 4.70
C ARG A 227 -19.53 10.33 3.78
N MET A 228 -18.89 9.18 3.56
CA MET A 228 -17.58 9.07 2.91
C MET A 228 -17.72 8.76 1.41
N GLY A 229 -17.13 9.57 0.54
CA GLY A 229 -17.19 9.43 -0.91
C GLY A 229 -18.36 10.18 -1.58
N PHE A 230 -19.17 10.90 -0.79
CA PHE A 230 -20.33 11.68 -1.25
C PHE A 230 -20.05 13.18 -1.36
N GLY A 231 -18.90 13.62 -0.84
CA GLY A 231 -18.51 15.03 -0.92
C GLY A 231 -18.10 15.43 -2.35
N PRO A 232 -18.53 16.61 -2.85
CA PRO A 232 -18.18 17.04 -4.21
C PRO A 232 -16.67 17.19 -4.41
N ASN A 233 -15.92 17.52 -3.36
CA ASN A 233 -14.47 17.60 -3.42
C ASN A 233 -13.81 16.25 -3.71
N GLN A 234 -14.37 15.15 -3.20
CA GLN A 234 -13.80 13.82 -3.37
C GLN A 234 -14.06 13.30 -4.78
N LEU A 235 -15.25 13.55 -5.33
CA LEU A 235 -15.56 13.20 -6.72
C LEU A 235 -14.66 13.95 -7.71
N GLU A 236 -14.42 15.24 -7.49
CA GLU A 236 -13.49 16.00 -8.33
C GLU A 236 -12.04 15.48 -8.21
N GLU A 237 -11.62 15.09 -7.00
CA GLU A 237 -10.30 14.45 -6.80
C GLU A 237 -10.22 13.08 -7.51
N ALA A 238 -11.30 12.29 -7.50
CA ALA A 238 -11.38 11.00 -8.20
C ALA A 238 -11.33 11.17 -9.73
N LYS A 239 -11.96 12.21 -10.29
CA LYS A 239 -11.85 12.57 -11.72
C LYS A 239 -10.41 12.89 -12.10
N VAL A 240 -9.74 13.75 -11.33
CA VAL A 240 -8.34 14.11 -11.58
C VAL A 240 -7.43 12.89 -11.45
N LEU A 241 -7.68 12.01 -10.48
CA LEU A 241 -6.97 10.74 -10.32
C LEU A 241 -7.13 9.84 -11.56
N ALA A 242 -8.37 9.59 -12.00
CA ALA A 242 -8.63 8.73 -13.16
C ALA A 242 -7.98 9.28 -14.44
N ASP A 243 -8.07 10.59 -14.65
CA ASP A 243 -7.41 11.26 -15.77
C ASP A 243 -5.88 11.17 -15.70
N PHE A 244 -5.30 11.28 -14.50
CA PHE A 244 -3.87 11.11 -14.31
C PHE A 244 -3.43 9.68 -14.62
N VAL A 245 -4.11 8.66 -14.09
CA VAL A 245 -3.84 7.25 -14.37
C VAL A 245 -3.89 6.98 -15.87
N ARG A 246 -4.93 7.48 -16.57
CA ARG A 246 -5.08 7.29 -18.02
C ARG A 246 -3.92 7.88 -18.83
N ARG A 247 -3.41 9.04 -18.43
CA ARG A 247 -2.32 9.75 -19.14
C ARG A 247 -0.93 9.23 -18.78
N GLU A 248 -0.72 8.81 -17.53
CA GLU A 248 0.61 8.52 -17.00
C GLU A 248 1.02 7.05 -17.12
N ARG A 249 0.03 6.13 -17.12
CA ARG A 249 0.31 4.68 -17.19
C ARG A 249 1.21 4.34 -18.37
N ARG A 250 2.18 3.46 -18.13
CA ARG A 250 3.15 2.96 -19.13
C ARG A 250 2.81 1.56 -19.63
N SER A 251 1.85 0.91 -18.97
CA SER A 251 1.29 -0.39 -19.29
C SER A 251 -0.24 -0.33 -19.19
N ASP A 252 -0.91 -1.22 -19.92
CA ASP A 252 -2.33 -1.48 -19.67
C ASP A 252 -2.55 -2.27 -18.37
N ASN A 253 -1.51 -2.91 -17.83
CA ASN A 253 -1.54 -3.60 -16.54
C ASN A 253 -1.32 -2.56 -15.43
N PHE A 254 -2.39 -1.97 -14.92
CA PHE A 254 -2.25 -1.00 -13.82
C PHE A 254 -3.05 -1.41 -12.59
N ILE A 255 -2.57 -0.95 -11.43
CA ILE A 255 -3.18 -1.10 -10.12
C ILE A 255 -3.26 0.29 -9.49
N VAL A 256 -4.42 0.66 -8.96
CA VAL A 256 -4.62 1.89 -8.18
C VAL A 256 -5.03 1.50 -6.76
N VAL A 257 -4.23 1.87 -5.77
CA VAL A 257 -4.47 1.52 -4.37
C VAL A 257 -4.44 2.75 -3.47
N GLY A 258 -5.06 2.61 -2.31
CA GLY A 258 -4.84 3.52 -1.20
C GLY A 258 -6.08 3.76 -0.37
N ASP A 259 -6.02 4.81 0.44
CA ASP A 259 -7.14 5.29 1.24
C ASP A 259 -7.94 6.31 0.42
N PHE A 260 -9.08 5.88 -0.12
CA PHE A 260 -9.93 6.74 -0.93
C PHE A 260 -10.87 7.59 -0.07
N ASN A 261 -10.91 7.37 1.24
CA ASN A 261 -11.85 8.05 2.12
C ASN A 261 -13.30 8.00 1.58
N SER A 262 -13.65 6.90 0.89
CA SER A 262 -14.91 6.70 0.20
C SER A 262 -15.42 5.28 0.42
N LEU A 263 -16.74 5.14 0.62
CA LEU A 263 -17.35 3.81 0.76
C LEU A 263 -17.52 3.14 -0.62
N PRO A 264 -17.52 1.79 -0.69
CA PRO A 264 -18.02 1.08 -1.85
C PRO A 264 -19.39 1.61 -2.28
N GLY A 265 -19.62 1.80 -3.58
CA GLY A 265 -20.86 2.35 -4.13
C GLY A 265 -21.14 3.83 -3.84
N SER A 266 -20.22 4.55 -3.21
CA SER A 266 -20.28 6.01 -3.16
C SER A 266 -20.12 6.61 -4.58
N PRO A 267 -20.48 7.89 -4.81
CA PRO A 267 -20.23 8.55 -6.08
C PRO A 267 -18.77 8.45 -6.56
N VAL A 268 -17.79 8.50 -5.66
CA VAL A 268 -16.37 8.29 -5.99
C VAL A 268 -16.14 6.87 -6.52
N ASP A 269 -16.59 5.84 -5.80
CA ASP A 269 -16.42 4.45 -6.21
C ASP A 269 -17.11 4.17 -7.55
N ARG A 270 -18.37 4.58 -7.70
CA ARG A 270 -19.13 4.40 -8.96
C ARG A 270 -18.45 5.11 -10.11
N PHE A 271 -18.01 6.35 -9.93
CA PHE A 271 -17.27 7.05 -10.98
C PHE A 271 -16.02 6.27 -11.42
N LEU A 272 -15.19 5.81 -10.46
CA LEU A 272 -13.97 5.06 -10.80
C LEU A 272 -14.28 3.75 -11.53
N ARG A 273 -15.31 3.01 -11.12
CA ARG A 273 -15.68 1.74 -11.74
C ARG A 273 -16.38 1.89 -13.09
N GLU A 274 -17.38 2.77 -13.16
CA GLU A 274 -18.30 2.87 -14.29
C GLU A 274 -17.77 3.82 -15.38
N GLU A 275 -17.31 5.01 -14.99
CA GLU A 275 -16.78 6.01 -15.94
C GLU A 275 -15.25 5.87 -16.12
N GLY A 276 -14.54 5.54 -15.04
CA GLY A 276 -13.10 5.30 -15.06
C GLY A 276 -12.70 3.95 -15.64
N GLY A 277 -13.65 3.00 -15.70
CA GLY A 277 -13.40 1.62 -16.18
C GLY A 277 -12.51 0.81 -15.25
N PHE A 278 -12.40 1.18 -13.98
CA PHE A 278 -11.57 0.46 -13.03
C PHE A 278 -12.31 -0.74 -12.44
N VAL A 279 -11.59 -1.85 -12.29
CA VAL A 279 -12.10 -3.04 -11.59
C VAL A 279 -11.85 -2.89 -10.10
N ASP A 280 -12.89 -2.95 -9.27
CA ASP A 280 -12.74 -3.19 -7.83
C ASP A 280 -12.32 -4.65 -7.61
N ALA A 281 -11.04 -4.84 -7.32
CA ALA A 281 -10.46 -6.16 -7.16
C ALA A 281 -11.02 -6.89 -5.94
N PHE A 282 -11.26 -6.17 -4.83
CA PHE A 282 -11.72 -6.76 -3.58
C PHE A 282 -13.14 -7.32 -3.72
N ALA A 283 -14.06 -6.50 -4.23
CA ALA A 283 -15.43 -6.93 -4.46
C ALA A 283 -15.52 -8.02 -5.53
N LYS A 284 -14.74 -7.92 -6.63
CA LYS A 284 -14.73 -8.91 -7.72
C LYS A 284 -14.30 -10.29 -7.23
N VAL A 285 -13.17 -10.38 -6.53
CA VAL A 285 -12.61 -11.67 -6.08
C VAL A 285 -13.49 -12.34 -5.03
N ARG A 286 -14.07 -11.54 -4.13
CA ARG A 286 -14.92 -12.05 -3.05
C ARG A 286 -16.40 -12.19 -3.46
N CYS A 287 -16.73 -11.87 -4.72
CA CYS A 287 -18.10 -11.87 -5.25
C CYS A 287 -19.08 -11.08 -4.37
N LEU A 288 -18.66 -9.92 -3.86
CA LEU A 288 -19.46 -9.13 -2.91
C LEU A 288 -20.39 -8.17 -3.63
N SER A 289 -21.60 -8.04 -3.12
CA SER A 289 -22.47 -6.90 -3.40
C SER A 289 -21.92 -5.61 -2.78
N GLU A 290 -22.44 -4.45 -3.22
CA GLU A 290 -22.10 -3.13 -2.64
C GLU A 290 -22.30 -3.10 -1.12
N ILE A 291 -23.38 -3.73 -0.63
CA ILE A 291 -23.72 -3.77 0.80
C ILE A 291 -22.72 -4.62 1.57
N GLU A 292 -22.37 -5.80 1.05
CA GLU A 292 -21.40 -6.69 1.70
C GLU A 292 -20.00 -6.09 1.68
N ALA A 293 -19.60 -5.42 0.59
CA ALA A 293 -18.35 -4.70 0.50
C ALA A 293 -18.29 -3.60 1.57
N ARG A 294 -19.34 -2.77 1.72
CA ARG A 294 -19.42 -1.75 2.78
C ARG A 294 -19.33 -2.34 4.19
N ALA A 295 -19.86 -3.54 4.39
CA ALA A 295 -19.86 -4.23 5.68
C ALA A 295 -18.48 -4.81 6.06
N PHE A 296 -17.49 -4.78 5.16
CA PHE A 296 -16.11 -5.16 5.45
C PHE A 296 -15.28 -3.92 5.83
N PRO A 297 -15.12 -3.60 7.13
CA PRO A 297 -14.41 -2.38 7.49
C PRO A 297 -12.90 -2.53 7.27
N THR A 298 -12.28 -1.57 6.60
CA THR A 298 -10.83 -1.46 6.48
C THR A 298 -10.24 -0.46 7.48
N ALA A 299 -11.09 0.41 8.05
CA ALA A 299 -10.70 1.45 8.98
C ALA A 299 -11.69 1.58 10.14
N GLY A 300 -11.23 2.14 11.26
CA GLY A 300 -12.07 2.51 12.38
C GLY A 300 -11.71 3.85 13.01
N PHE A 301 -12.74 4.65 13.29
CA PHE A 301 -12.59 5.93 13.99
C PHE A 301 -13.68 6.09 15.03
N MET A 302 -13.28 6.23 16.31
CA MET A 302 -14.20 6.16 17.45
C MET A 302 -15.02 4.86 17.41
N ASN A 303 -16.35 4.95 17.32
CA ASN A 303 -17.24 3.79 17.22
C ASN A 303 -17.61 3.44 15.77
N LEU A 304 -17.11 4.20 14.78
CA LEU A 304 -17.39 3.97 13.36
C LEU A 304 -16.40 2.96 12.78
N ARG A 305 -16.90 2.07 11.94
CA ARG A 305 -16.13 1.11 11.15
C ARG A 305 -16.53 1.27 9.69
N MET A 306 -15.55 1.45 8.81
CA MET A 306 -15.79 1.85 7.43
C MET A 306 -14.83 1.13 6.47
N HIS A 307 -15.28 0.87 5.25
CA HIS A 307 -14.43 0.41 4.14
C HIS A 307 -13.95 1.65 3.37
N LEU A 308 -12.71 2.07 3.61
CA LEU A 308 -12.13 3.30 3.04
C LEU A 308 -10.92 3.05 2.14
N ASP A 309 -10.28 1.89 2.32
CA ASP A 309 -9.12 1.48 1.56
C ASP A 309 -9.57 0.63 0.38
N HIS A 310 -9.04 0.87 -0.82
CA HIS A 310 -9.46 0.16 -2.03
C HIS A 310 -8.26 -0.35 -2.83
N VAL A 311 -8.51 -1.43 -3.59
CA VAL A 311 -7.61 -1.93 -4.64
C VAL A 311 -8.40 -1.97 -5.94
N TYR A 312 -8.12 -1.00 -6.80
CA TYR A 312 -8.63 -0.94 -8.16
C TYR A 312 -7.59 -1.41 -9.17
N SER A 313 -8.01 -1.85 -10.35
CA SER A 313 -7.09 -2.22 -11.42
C SER A 313 -7.67 -2.05 -12.82
N SER A 314 -6.82 -2.25 -13.83
CA SER A 314 -7.27 -2.64 -15.16
C SER A 314 -8.01 -3.99 -15.15
N GLU A 315 -8.78 -4.27 -16.19
CA GLU A 315 -9.42 -5.58 -16.40
C GLU A 315 -8.45 -6.71 -16.73
N ARG A 316 -7.21 -6.37 -17.14
CA ARG A 316 -6.21 -7.34 -17.61
C ARG A 316 -5.58 -8.18 -16.50
N LEU A 317 -5.71 -7.75 -15.25
CA LEU A 317 -5.13 -8.47 -14.11
C LEU A 317 -6.08 -9.57 -13.63
N GLU A 318 -5.54 -10.77 -13.46
CA GLU A 318 -6.23 -11.89 -12.82
C GLU A 318 -5.99 -11.81 -11.31
N TRP A 319 -6.98 -11.34 -10.56
CA TRP A 319 -6.91 -11.33 -9.10
C TRP A 319 -7.27 -12.71 -8.51
N LEU A 320 -6.45 -13.20 -7.59
CA LEU A 320 -6.56 -14.54 -7.03
C LEU A 320 -7.32 -14.55 -5.70
N ASP A 321 -6.89 -13.71 -4.76
CA ASP A 321 -7.45 -13.65 -3.41
C ASP A 321 -6.96 -12.40 -2.66
N PHE A 322 -7.56 -12.20 -1.49
CA PHE A 322 -7.14 -11.23 -0.48
C PHE A 322 -6.71 -11.93 0.82
N ALA A 323 -5.99 -13.06 0.72
CA ALA A 323 -5.62 -13.88 1.86
C ALA A 323 -4.69 -13.13 2.83
N GLY A 324 -5.09 -13.08 4.11
CA GLY A 324 -4.41 -12.32 5.16
C GLY A 324 -4.99 -10.92 5.40
N THR A 325 -5.93 -10.48 4.55
CA THR A 325 -6.76 -9.30 4.84
C THR A 325 -7.83 -9.68 5.86
N HIS A 326 -7.84 -8.99 7.00
CA HIS A 326 -8.83 -9.14 8.06
C HIS A 326 -9.56 -7.82 8.26
N PRO A 327 -10.89 -7.83 8.49
CA PRO A 327 -11.63 -6.60 8.73
C PRO A 327 -11.17 -5.93 10.03
N PHE A 328 -11.24 -4.60 10.04
CA PHE A 328 -10.90 -3.78 11.19
C PHE A 328 -11.71 -4.21 12.43
N GLY A 329 -11.03 -4.29 13.57
CA GLY A 329 -11.59 -4.77 14.83
C GLY A 329 -11.57 -6.29 15.02
N HIS A 330 -11.12 -7.06 14.02
CA HIS A 330 -10.89 -8.50 14.16
C HIS A 330 -9.43 -8.79 14.54
N LYS A 331 -9.20 -9.95 15.14
CA LYS A 331 -7.84 -10.46 15.38
C LYS A 331 -7.18 -10.78 14.04
N GLY A 332 -5.95 -10.30 13.86
CA GLY A 332 -5.14 -10.50 12.67
C GLY A 332 -3.72 -9.99 12.88
N ALA A 333 -2.80 -10.29 11.96
CA ALA A 333 -1.37 -9.96 12.11
C ALA A 333 -1.10 -8.45 12.25
N PHE A 334 -2.01 -7.60 11.74
CA PHE A 334 -1.92 -6.15 11.76
C PHE A 334 -2.84 -5.49 12.80
N ALA A 335 -3.53 -6.28 13.64
CA ALA A 335 -4.48 -5.74 14.62
C ALA A 335 -3.78 -4.78 15.60
N GLY A 336 -4.32 -3.56 15.72
CA GLY A 336 -3.83 -2.51 16.61
C GLY A 336 -2.49 -1.88 16.20
N LEU A 337 -2.03 -2.10 14.96
CA LEU A 337 -0.84 -1.43 14.41
C LEU A 337 -1.18 -0.08 13.76
N SER A 338 -2.38 0.03 13.20
CA SER A 338 -2.98 1.24 12.66
C SER A 338 -4.49 1.25 12.97
N ASP A 339 -5.15 2.39 12.78
CA ASP A 339 -6.60 2.48 12.72
C ASP A 339 -7.16 2.00 11.38
N HIS A 340 -6.28 1.69 10.44
CA HIS A 340 -6.57 0.92 9.24
C HIS A 340 -6.00 -0.50 9.37
N VAL A 341 -6.52 -1.41 8.54
CA VAL A 341 -5.95 -2.73 8.28
C VAL A 341 -5.50 -2.78 6.82
N PRO A 342 -4.41 -3.50 6.50
CA PRO A 342 -3.94 -3.58 5.12
C PRO A 342 -4.89 -4.39 4.26
N LEU A 343 -5.09 -3.95 3.01
CA LEU A 343 -5.56 -4.83 1.95
C LEU A 343 -4.35 -5.57 1.38
N ILE A 344 -4.33 -6.88 1.57
CA ILE A 344 -3.28 -7.79 1.11
C ILE A 344 -3.86 -8.63 -0.02
N ALA A 345 -3.42 -8.36 -1.24
CA ALA A 345 -4.00 -8.90 -2.46
C ALA A 345 -2.98 -9.71 -3.26
N ARG A 346 -3.44 -10.73 -3.98
CA ARG A 346 -2.63 -11.47 -4.95
C ARG A 346 -3.21 -11.38 -6.35
N CYS A 347 -2.39 -11.12 -7.35
CA CYS A 347 -2.79 -11.16 -8.76
C CYS A 347 -1.72 -11.77 -9.66
N ARG A 348 -2.11 -12.18 -10.85
CA ARG A 348 -1.20 -12.50 -11.95
C ARG A 348 -1.24 -11.39 -12.98
N LEU A 349 -0.05 -11.05 -13.47
CA LEU A 349 0.07 -10.31 -14.73
C LEU A 349 -0.39 -11.23 -15.87
N PRO A 350 -1.02 -10.69 -16.92
CA PRO A 350 -1.36 -11.50 -18.08
C PRO A 350 -0.09 -12.15 -18.62
N GLY A 351 -0.16 -13.47 -18.90
CA GLY A 351 0.97 -14.20 -19.46
C GLY A 351 1.42 -13.56 -20.77
N SER A 352 2.73 -13.58 -21.04
CA SER A 352 3.28 -13.24 -22.35
C SER A 352 2.64 -14.18 -23.38
N SER A 353 1.64 -13.69 -24.10
CA SER A 353 1.16 -14.39 -25.29
C SER A 353 2.19 -14.10 -26.36
N GLY A 354 3.20 -14.98 -26.47
CA GLY A 354 4.13 -15.13 -27.60
C GLY A 354 4.79 -13.86 -28.12
#